data_AF-A0A534ZEX3-F1
#
_entry.id   AF-A0A534ZEX3-F1
#
_cell.length_a   1.000
_cell.length_b   1.000
_cell.length_c   1.000
_cell.angle_alpha   90.00
_cell.angle_beta   90.00
_cell.angle_gamma   90.00
#
_symmetry.space_group_name_H-M   'P 1'
#
loop_
_entity.id
_entity.type
_entity.pdbx_description
1 polymer ?
#
loop_
_entity_poly.entity_id
_entity_poly.type
_entity_poly.pdbx_seq_one_letter_code
_entity_poly.pdbx_strand_id
1 'polypeptide(L)'
;DKTGRVIGVRMVTDDDQIMLVTSGGKVIRLRVNEIRVIGRNTQGVRLIGLEEGERVASVARLAEREDEGEVKDEPVPPVDPDPAAGG
;
A
#
# COMPACT_ATOMS: atom_id res chain seq x y z
N ASP A 1 -25.28 -19.26 -1.16
CA ASP A 1 -24.99 -17.87 -0.77
C ASP A 1 -24.19 -17.14 -1.82
N LYS A 2 -24.63 -15.94 -2.20
CA LYS A 2 -23.93 -15.06 -3.16
C LYS A 2 -22.91 -14.15 -2.48
N THR A 3 -22.91 -14.08 -1.15
CA THR A 3 -22.10 -13.18 -0.35
C THR A 3 -21.13 -13.97 0.51
N GLY A 4 -19.83 -13.71 0.37
CA GLY A 4 -18.80 -14.34 1.19
C GLY A 4 -18.80 -13.82 2.63
N ARG A 5 -17.90 -14.37 3.47
CA ARG A 5 -17.70 -13.89 4.84
C ARG A 5 -17.00 -12.54 4.86
N VAL A 6 -17.37 -11.68 5.80
CA VAL A 6 -16.65 -10.45 6.09
C VAL A 6 -15.32 -10.80 6.75
N ILE A 7 -14.21 -10.35 6.17
CA ILE A 7 -12.86 -10.59 6.69
C ILE A 7 -12.31 -9.42 7.51
N GLY A 8 -12.94 -8.25 7.44
CA GLY A 8 -12.51 -7.07 8.17
C GLY A 8 -13.30 -5.82 7.82
N VAL A 9 -13.19 -4.83 8.70
CA VAL A 9 -13.69 -3.47 8.52
C VAL A 9 -12.56 -2.53 8.92
N ARG A 10 -12.32 -1.47 8.14
CA ARG A 10 -11.31 -0.45 8.40
C ARG A 10 -11.92 0.91 8.13
N MET A 11 -11.66 1.87 9.01
CA MET A 11 -11.91 3.28 8.72
C MET A 11 -10.78 3.79 7.83
N VAL A 12 -11.16 4.52 6.78
CA VAL A 12 -10.25 5.07 5.78
C VAL A 12 -10.62 6.52 5.46
N THR A 13 -9.66 7.26 4.95
CA THR A 13 -9.79 8.58 4.31
C THR A 13 -9.47 8.44 2.82
N ASP A 14 -9.77 9.47 2.02
CA ASP A 14 -9.57 9.41 0.56
C ASP A 14 -8.10 9.29 0.15
N ASP A 15 -7.19 9.78 1.00
CA ASP A 15 -5.73 9.71 0.83
C ASP A 15 -5.13 8.36 1.26
N ASP A 16 -5.95 7.46 1.83
CA ASP A 16 -5.45 6.14 2.21
C ASP A 16 -5.31 5.22 1.00
N GLN A 17 -4.48 4.20 1.19
CA GLN A 17 -4.39 3.06 0.31
C GLN A 17 -4.75 1.80 1.08
N ILE A 18 -5.27 0.80 0.37
CA ILE A 18 -5.52 -0.53 0.92
C ILE A 18 -4.66 -1.55 0.21
N MET A 19 -4.16 -2.50 0.99
CA MET A 19 -3.42 -3.65 0.49
C MET A 19 -4.21 -4.92 0.81
N LEU A 20 -4.46 -5.72 -0.23
CA LEU A 20 -5.16 -7.00 -0.17
C LEU A 20 -4.16 -8.10 -0.48
N VAL A 21 -4.21 -9.18 0.31
CA VAL A 21 -3.43 -10.39 0.05
C VAL A 21 -4.39 -11.54 -0.15
N THR A 22 -4.22 -12.30 -1.23
CA THR A 22 -5.01 -13.49 -1.52
C THR A 22 -4.35 -14.76 -0.98
N SER A 23 -5.13 -15.84 -0.84
CA SER A 23 -4.60 -17.16 -0.50
C SER A 23 -3.64 -17.73 -1.55
N GLY A 24 -3.68 -17.21 -2.79
CA GLY A 24 -2.75 -17.55 -3.87
C GLY A 24 -1.45 -16.76 -3.86
N GLY A 25 -1.21 -15.92 -2.84
CA GLY A 25 0.01 -15.12 -2.71
C GLY A 25 0.03 -13.84 -3.55
N LYS A 26 -1.09 -13.45 -4.16
CA LYS A 26 -1.19 -12.17 -4.89
C LYS A 26 -1.37 -11.04 -3.91
N VAL A 27 -0.62 -9.95 -4.13
CA VAL A 27 -0.74 -8.71 -3.38
C VAL A 27 -1.28 -7.63 -4.30
N ILE A 28 -2.40 -7.02 -3.93
CA ILE A 28 -3.05 -5.95 -4.69
C ILE A 28 -3.08 -4.69 -3.83
N ARG A 29 -2.62 -3.57 -4.41
CA ARG A 29 -2.66 -2.23 -3.79
C ARG A 29 -3.66 -1.37 -4.55
N LEU A 30 -4.57 -0.72 -3.84
CA LEU A 30 -5.62 0.14 -4.40
C LEU A 30 -5.67 1.45 -3.63
N ARG A 31 -5.88 2.57 -4.32
CA ARG A 31 -6.19 3.85 -3.66
C ARG A 31 -7.64 3.87 -3.22
N VAL A 32 -7.92 4.42 -2.04
CA VAL A 32 -9.30 4.49 -1.52
C VAL A 32 -10.17 5.39 -2.40
N ASN A 33 -9.62 6.49 -2.91
CA ASN A 33 -10.33 7.41 -3.82
C ASN A 33 -10.75 6.78 -5.17
N GLU A 34 -10.19 5.64 -5.58
CA GLU A 34 -10.60 4.90 -6.78
C GLU A 34 -11.79 3.95 -6.51
N ILE A 35 -12.15 3.74 -5.24
CA ILE A 35 -13.23 2.85 -4.82
C ILE A 35 -14.56 3.62 -4.84
N ARG A 36 -15.56 3.06 -5.53
CA ARG A 36 -16.89 3.66 -5.58
C ARG A 36 -17.52 3.74 -4.19
N VAL A 37 -17.91 4.96 -3.81
CA VAL A 37 -18.72 5.21 -2.60
C VAL A 37 -20.12 4.65 -2.83
N ILE A 38 -20.58 3.82 -1.89
CA ILE A 38 -21.90 3.17 -1.91
C ILE A 38 -22.58 3.29 -0.55
N GLY A 39 -23.90 3.20 -0.53
CA GLY A 39 -24.68 3.19 0.71
C GLY A 39 -24.48 1.91 1.54
N ARG A 40 -24.87 1.97 2.82
CA ARG A 40 -24.68 0.88 3.80
C ARG A 40 -25.51 -0.37 3.52
N ASN A 41 -26.68 -0.23 2.90
CA ASN A 41 -27.58 -1.36 2.60
C ASN A 41 -27.37 -1.85 1.16
N THR A 42 -26.14 -2.31 0.88
CA THR A 42 -25.72 -2.81 -0.45
C THR A 42 -24.88 -4.08 -0.30
N GLN A 43 -24.63 -4.79 -1.41
CA GLN A 43 -23.78 -5.98 -1.41
C GLN A 43 -22.27 -5.66 -1.49
N GLY A 44 -21.89 -4.40 -1.61
CA GLY A 44 -20.52 -4.02 -1.94
C GLY A 44 -20.28 -3.85 -3.44
N VAL A 45 -19.07 -3.38 -3.77
CA VAL A 45 -18.53 -3.39 -5.13
C VAL A 45 -17.39 -4.39 -5.22
N ARG A 46 -17.25 -5.04 -6.38
CA ARG A 46 -16.12 -5.93 -6.63
C ARG A 46 -14.87 -5.11 -6.93
N LEU A 47 -13.86 -5.23 -6.07
CA LEU A 47 -12.58 -4.53 -6.24
C LEU A 47 -11.59 -5.34 -7.09
N ILE A 48 -11.56 -6.67 -6.93
CA ILE A 48 -10.59 -7.55 -7.59
C ILE A 48 -11.26 -8.79 -8.19
N GLY A 49 -10.65 -9.28 -9.26
CA GLY A 49 -10.83 -10.65 -9.74
C GLY A 49 -10.08 -11.63 -8.84
N LEU A 50 -10.68 -12.79 -8.57
CA LEU A 50 -10.02 -13.90 -7.89
C LEU A 50 -10.12 -15.11 -8.82
N GLU A 51 -9.09 -15.96 -8.80
CA GLU A 51 -9.14 -17.24 -9.50
C GLU A 51 -10.08 -18.22 -8.80
N GLU A 52 -10.41 -19.31 -9.49
CA GLU A 52 -11.26 -20.34 -8.92
C GLU A 52 -10.63 -20.95 -7.67
N GLY A 53 -11.39 -21.00 -6.57
CA GLY A 53 -10.90 -21.46 -5.27
C GLY A 53 -10.07 -20.45 -4.48
N GLU A 54 -9.66 -19.33 -5.08
CA GLU A 54 -8.88 -18.28 -4.43
C GLU A 54 -9.78 -17.40 -3.55
N ARG A 55 -9.24 -16.95 -2.41
CA ARG A 55 -9.95 -16.09 -1.44
C ARG A 55 -9.06 -14.94 -1.00
N VAL A 56 -9.67 -13.85 -0.54
CA VAL A 56 -8.92 -12.81 0.16
C VAL A 56 -8.54 -13.33 1.55
N ALA A 57 -7.24 -13.33 1.84
CA ALA A 57 -6.69 -13.81 3.11
C ALA A 57 -6.60 -12.67 4.14
N SER A 58 -6.18 -11.47 3.71
CA SER A 58 -6.03 -10.31 4.61
C SER A 58 -6.20 -8.98 3.91
N VAL A 59 -6.53 -7.95 4.70
CA VAL A 59 -6.60 -6.55 4.30
C VAL A 59 -5.82 -5.67 5.29
N ALA A 60 -5.01 -4.76 4.76
CA ALA A 60 -4.30 -3.74 5.52
C ALA A 60 -4.60 -2.34 4.96
N ARG A 61 -4.72 -1.36 5.84
CA ARG A 61 -4.74 0.06 5.48
C ARG A 61 -3.30 0.57 5.51
N LEU A 62 -2.94 1.34 4.51
CA LEU A 62 -1.70 2.09 4.41
C LEU A 62 -2.09 3.57 4.45
N ALA A 63 -1.66 4.30 5.48
CA ALA A 63 -1.70 5.75 5.43
C ALA A 63 -0.70 6.20 4.35
N GLU A 64 -1.07 7.15 3.50
CA GLU A 64 -0.06 7.82 2.68
C GLU A 64 0.99 8.42 3.61
N ARG A 65 2.25 8.03 3.39
CA ARG A 65 3.39 8.77 3.90
C ARG A 65 3.84 9.67 2.76
N GLU A 66 3.87 10.96 3.00
CA GLU A 66 4.67 11.89 2.21
C GLU A 66 6.15 11.52 2.42
N ASP A 67 6.66 10.50 1.72
CA ASP A 67 8.08 10.15 1.77
C ASP A 67 8.53 9.65 0.39
N GLU A 68 8.42 10.52 -0.62
CA GLU A 68 9.50 10.63 -1.60
C GLU A 68 10.41 11.76 -1.10
N GLY A 69 11.21 11.46 -0.07
CA GLY A 69 12.33 12.32 0.26
C GLY A 69 13.21 12.41 -0.97
N GLU A 70 13.21 13.57 -1.63
CA GLU A 70 14.25 13.93 -2.59
C GLU A 70 15.60 13.68 -1.91
N VAL A 71 16.32 12.65 -2.35
CA VAL A 71 17.72 12.51 -2.01
C VAL A 71 18.40 13.65 -2.75
N LYS A 72 18.57 14.79 -2.08
CA LYS A 72 19.43 15.85 -2.58
C LYS A 72 20.82 15.25 -2.63
N ASP A 73 21.34 15.03 -3.84
CA ASP A 73 22.76 14.84 -4.11
C ASP A 73 23.47 16.13 -3.64
N GLU A 74 23.67 16.28 -2.33
CA GLU A 74 24.60 17.27 -1.82
C GLU A 74 25.99 16.75 -2.16
N PRO A 75 26.77 17.47 -2.99
CA PRO A 75 28.12 17.05 -3.30
C PRO A 75 28.90 17.00 -1.98
N VAL A 76 29.40 15.81 -1.66
CA VAL A 76 30.30 15.62 -0.52
C VAL A 76 31.48 16.57 -0.73
N PRO A 77 31.75 17.50 0.20
CA PRO A 77 32.89 18.38 0.05
C PRO A 77 34.16 17.51 -0.04
N PRO A 78 35.13 17.89 -0.88
CA PRO A 78 36.36 17.13 -1.01
C PRO A 78 36.97 16.97 0.39
N VAL A 79 37.12 15.72 0.82
CA VAL A 79 37.86 15.38 2.03
C VAL A 79 39.31 15.75 1.74
N ASP A 80 39.80 16.79 2.42
CA ASP A 80 41.21 17.18 2.33
C ASP A 80 42.06 15.95 2.68
N PRO A 81 43.04 15.56 1.84
CA PRO A 81 43.93 14.46 2.19
C PRO A 81 44.75 14.83 3.43
N ASP A 82 44.73 13.94 4.41
CA ASP A 82 45.46 14.03 5.67
C ASP A 82 46.94 14.41 5.41
N PRO A 83 47.46 15.50 6.02
CA PRO A 83 48.86 15.90 5.86
C PRO A 83 49.88 14.95 6.52
N ALA A 84 49.46 13.83 7.12
CA ALA A 84 50.33 12.90 7.84
C ALA A 84 51.03 11.81 6.98
N ALA A 85 51.23 12.01 5.68
CA ALA A 85 52.20 11.21 4.91
C ALA A 85 53.57 11.91 4.90
N GLY A 86 54.15 12.06 6.09
CA GLY A 86 55.56 12.43 6.26
C GLY A 86 56.47 11.22 6.02
N GLY A 87 57.45 11.41 5.14
CA GLY A 87 58.59 10.54 4.88
C GLY A 87 59.63 11.27 4.06
#